data_AF-A0A1G3QGR9-F1
#
_entry.id   AF-A0A1G3QGR9-F1
#
_cell.length_a   1.000
_cell.length_b   1.000
_cell.length_c   1.000
_cell.angle_alpha   90.00
_cell.angle_beta   90.00
_cell.angle_gamma   90.00
#
_symmetry.space_group_name_H-M   'P 1'
#
loop_
_entity.id
_entity.type
_entity.pdbx_description
1 polymer ?
#
loop_
_entity_poly.entity_id
_entity_poly.type
_entity_poly.pdbx_seq_one_letter_code
_entity_poly.pdbx_strand_id
1 'polypeptide(L)'
;MTALLYLIGIIIGATVFIYLYSSYQSGKEKLREMREPKEPPSPSVNPEIIDYFSIKREPGTRLCPLCGKELTKYEALYASEVEEQGKRKILIHGCRYCYKDQAE
;
A
#
# COMPACT_ATOMS: atom_id res chain seq x y z
N MET A 1 -28.72 -48.72 -38.82
CA MET A 1 -28.37 -47.43 -39.46
C MET A 1 -28.90 -46.23 -38.68
N THR A 2 -30.16 -46.22 -38.26
CA THR A 2 -30.77 -45.15 -37.43
C THR A 2 -30.08 -44.92 -36.08
N ALA A 3 -29.76 -45.99 -35.33
CA ALA A 3 -29.05 -45.86 -34.04
C ALA A 3 -27.68 -45.15 -34.15
N LEU A 4 -26.99 -45.32 -35.28
CA LEU A 4 -25.68 -44.72 -35.53
C LEU A 4 -25.82 -43.20 -35.77
N LEU A 5 -26.89 -42.78 -36.45
CA LEU A 5 -27.23 -41.35 -36.62
C LEU A 5 -27.62 -40.68 -35.30
N TYR A 6 -28.33 -41.38 -34.41
CA TYR A 6 -28.65 -40.85 -33.08
C TYR A 6 -27.41 -40.67 -32.20
N LEU A 7 -26.47 -41.61 -32.22
CA LEU A 7 -25.21 -41.49 -31.48
C LEU A 7 -24.37 -40.31 -31.99
N ILE A 8 -24.28 -40.14 -33.32
CA ILE A 8 -23.57 -39.00 -33.92
C ILE A 8 -24.24 -37.67 -33.52
N GLY A 9 -25.57 -37.60 -33.56
CA GLY A 9 -26.32 -36.41 -33.15
C GLY A 9 -26.08 -36.04 -31.68
N ILE A 10 -26.04 -37.02 -30.78
CA ILE A 10 -25.74 -36.79 -29.36
C ILE A 10 -24.31 -36.28 -29.16
N ILE A 11 -23.33 -36.85 -29.87
CA ILE A 11 -21.93 -36.43 -29.77
C ILE A 11 -21.75 -34.99 -30.25
N ILE A 12 -22.37 -34.64 -31.38
CA ILE A 12 -22.33 -33.27 -31.93
C ILE A 12 -23.03 -32.29 -30.98
N GLY A 13 -24.21 -32.66 -30.47
CA GLY A 13 -24.93 -31.82 -29.50
C GLY A 13 -24.12 -31.58 -28.22
N ALA A 14 -23.53 -32.63 -27.67
CA ALA A 14 -22.72 -32.54 -26.45
C ALA A 14 -21.45 -31.69 -26.66
N THR A 15 -20.76 -31.84 -27.80
CA THR A 15 -19.57 -31.05 -28.10
C THR A 15 -19.89 -29.56 -28.27
N VAL A 16 -20.96 -29.22 -28.99
CA VAL A 16 -21.41 -27.82 -29.14
C VAL A 16 -21.82 -27.25 -27.79
N PHE A 17 -22.56 -28.01 -26.98
CA PHE A 17 -23.01 -27.57 -25.65
C PHE A 17 -21.84 -27.28 -24.70
N ILE A 18 -20.86 -28.20 -24.62
CA ILE A 18 -19.67 -28.02 -23.79
C ILE A 18 -18.84 -26.81 -24.25
N TYR A 19 -18.69 -26.62 -25.58
CA TYR A 19 -17.97 -25.48 -26.14
C TYR A 19 -18.62 -24.14 -25.79
N LEU A 20 -19.95 -24.04 -25.91
CA LEU A 20 -20.67 -22.82 -25.51
C LEU A 20 -20.56 -22.57 -24.00
N TYR A 21 -20.66 -23.63 -23.19
CA TYR A 21 -20.56 -23.52 -21.74
C TYR A 21 -19.16 -23.07 -21.28
N SER A 22 -18.09 -23.61 -21.86
CA SER A 22 -16.71 -23.23 -21.53
C SER A 22 -16.38 -21.80 -21.99
N SER A 23 -16.88 -21.39 -23.16
CA SER A 23 -16.75 -20.02 -23.65
C SER A 23 -17.47 -19.01 -22.73
N TYR A 24 -18.67 -19.37 -22.24
CA TYR A 24 -19.41 -18.56 -21.28
C TYR A 24 -18.71 -18.43 -19.92
N GLN A 25 -18.16 -19.54 -19.39
CA GLN A 25 -17.33 -19.53 -18.18
C GLN A 25 -16.09 -18.64 -18.34
N SER A 26 -15.33 -18.79 -19.43
CA SER A 26 -14.13 -17.98 -19.69
C SER A 26 -14.45 -16.49 -19.86
N GLY A 27 -15.59 -16.16 -20.48
CA GLY A 27 -16.07 -14.77 -20.54
C GLY A 27 -16.40 -14.20 -19.16
N LYS A 28 -17.04 -15.00 -18.30
CA LYS A 28 -17.37 -14.61 -16.92
C LYS A 28 -16.13 -14.42 -16.05
N GLU A 29 -15.12 -15.28 -16.20
CA GLU A 29 -13.84 -15.16 -15.49
C GLU A 29 -13.07 -13.89 -15.90
N LYS A 30 -12.97 -13.60 -17.21
CA LYS A 30 -12.34 -12.37 -17.70
C LYS A 30 -13.04 -11.09 -17.22
N LEU A 31 -14.37 -11.11 -17.14
CA LEU A 31 -15.14 -9.99 -16.60
C LEU A 31 -14.98 -9.87 -15.08
N ARG A 32 -14.71 -10.96 -14.38
CA ARG A 32 -14.49 -10.98 -12.93
C ARG A 32 -13.08 -10.50 -12.56
N GLU A 33 -12.06 -10.89 -13.31
CA GLU A 33 -10.68 -10.38 -13.16
C GLU A 33 -10.59 -8.86 -13.42
N MET A 34 -11.42 -8.31 -14.32
CA MET A 34 -11.49 -6.85 -14.53
C MET A 34 -12.26 -6.11 -13.43
N ARG A 35 -13.12 -6.80 -12.68
CA ARG A 35 -14.01 -6.21 -11.67
C ARG A 35 -13.47 -6.32 -10.25
N GLU A 36 -12.59 -7.27 -9.98
CA GLU A 36 -11.86 -7.36 -8.73
C GLU A 36 -10.67 -6.37 -8.76
N PRO A 37 -10.68 -5.32 -7.92
CA PRO A 37 -9.52 -4.45 -7.82
C PRO A 37 -8.37 -5.28 -7.27
N LYS A 38 -7.27 -5.38 -8.02
CA LYS A 38 -6.00 -5.91 -7.51
C LYS A 38 -5.71 -5.23 -6.17
N GLU A 39 -5.74 -6.00 -5.08
CA GLU A 39 -5.26 -5.51 -3.80
C GLU A 39 -3.85 -4.94 -4.00
N PRO A 40 -3.57 -3.72 -3.55
CA PRO A 40 -2.26 -3.13 -3.74
C PRO A 40 -1.24 -4.07 -3.07
N PRO A 41 -0.11 -4.37 -3.75
CA PRO A 41 0.89 -5.26 -3.18
C PRO A 41 1.29 -4.73 -1.80
N SER A 42 1.21 -5.58 -0.79
CA SER A 42 1.66 -5.25 0.56
C SER A 42 3.09 -4.74 0.45
N PRO A 43 3.40 -3.51 0.90
CA PRO A 43 4.73 -2.97 0.77
C PRO A 43 5.68 -3.84 1.61
N SER A 44 6.55 -4.60 0.96
CA SER A 44 7.67 -5.27 1.61
C SER A 44 8.70 -4.21 1.99
N VAL A 45 8.48 -3.56 3.12
CA VAL A 45 9.41 -2.56 3.65
C VAL A 45 10.59 -3.30 4.26
N ASN A 46 11.79 -3.06 3.72
CA ASN A 46 13.03 -3.58 4.26
C ASN A 46 13.37 -2.82 5.57
N PRO A 47 13.43 -3.49 6.74
CA PRO A 47 13.57 -2.83 8.04
C PRO A 47 14.91 -2.11 8.24
N GLU A 48 15.92 -2.40 7.41
CA GLU A 48 17.27 -1.83 7.53
C GLU A 48 17.38 -0.39 7.01
N ILE A 49 16.47 0.03 6.12
CA ILE A 49 16.48 1.38 5.50
C ILE A 49 15.03 1.90 5.47
N ILE A 50 14.50 2.23 6.64
CA ILE A 50 13.22 2.96 6.73
C ILE A 50 13.55 4.45 6.58
N ASP A 51 13.56 4.94 5.35
CA ASP A 51 13.61 6.37 5.10
C ASP A 51 12.24 6.96 5.48
N TYR A 52 12.10 7.38 6.74
CA TYR A 52 10.87 7.96 7.26
C TYR A 52 10.38 9.14 6.45
N PHE A 53 11.23 9.83 5.68
CA PHE A 53 10.85 10.93 4.81
C PHE A 53 10.25 10.50 3.47
N SER A 54 10.46 9.24 3.06
CA SER A 54 9.96 8.68 1.80
C SER A 54 8.50 8.19 1.83
N ILE A 55 7.92 8.04 3.03
CA ILE A 55 6.55 7.57 3.21
C ILE A 55 5.58 8.67 2.77
N LYS A 56 4.67 8.32 1.84
CA LYS A 56 3.65 9.23 1.31
C LYS A 56 2.67 9.63 2.42
N ARG A 57 2.76 10.88 2.88
CA ARG A 57 1.88 11.47 3.92
C ARG A 57 1.07 12.63 3.34
N GLU A 58 0.02 13.00 4.05
CA GLU A 58 -0.77 14.16 3.71
C GLU A 58 0.08 15.44 3.81
N PRO A 59 -0.06 16.39 2.86
CA PRO A 59 0.68 17.64 2.92
C PRO A 59 0.30 18.42 4.20
N GLY A 60 1.30 18.82 4.98
CA GLY A 60 1.12 19.51 6.26
C GLY A 60 1.27 18.62 7.50
N THR A 61 1.52 17.32 7.34
CA THR A 61 1.92 16.46 8.47
C THR A 61 3.20 16.99 9.12
N ARG A 62 3.15 17.24 10.43
CA ARG A 62 4.31 17.65 11.22
C ARG A 62 5.06 16.40 11.67
N LEU A 63 6.37 16.36 11.45
CA LEU A 63 7.22 15.21 11.82
C LEU A 63 8.32 15.65 12.77
N CYS A 64 8.66 14.79 13.73
CA CYS A 64 9.86 14.95 14.52
C CYS A 64 11.09 14.64 13.64
N PRO A 65 12.07 15.56 13.50
CA PRO A 65 13.24 15.34 12.64
C PRO A 65 14.20 14.27 13.19
N LEU A 66 14.09 13.90 14.47
CA LEU A 66 14.95 12.89 15.08
C LEU A 66 14.41 11.47 14.97
N CYS A 67 13.10 11.27 15.19
CA CYS A 67 12.49 9.92 15.22
C CYS A 67 11.46 9.67 14.12
N GLY A 68 11.17 10.66 13.26
CA GLY A 68 10.18 10.52 12.18
C GLY A 68 8.74 10.33 12.65
N LYS A 69 8.47 10.46 13.96
CA LYS A 69 7.13 10.34 14.53
C LYS A 69 6.25 11.52 14.10
N GLU A 70 5.01 11.22 13.76
CA GLU A 70 3.99 12.22 13.47
C GLU A 70 3.62 12.99 14.75
N LEU A 71 3.69 14.31 14.65
CA LEU A 71 3.34 15.26 15.70
C LEU A 71 1.91 15.71 15.47
N THR A 72 1.11 15.62 16.51
CA THR A 72 -0.23 16.22 16.53
C THR A 72 -0.13 17.75 16.51
N LYS A 73 -1.25 18.42 16.18
CA LYS A 73 -1.31 19.90 16.11
C LYS A 73 -0.81 20.60 17.38
N TYR A 74 -1.00 19.97 18.53
CA TYR A 74 -0.68 20.53 19.85
C TYR A 74 0.67 20.07 20.40
N GLU A 75 1.33 19.10 19.76
CA GLU A 75 2.65 18.66 20.19
C GLU A 75 3.71 19.69 19.79
N ALA A 76 4.51 20.07 20.78
CA ALA A 76 5.62 21.00 20.62
C ALA A 76 6.90 20.27 20.20
N LEU A 77 7.77 21.04 19.57
CA LEU A 77 9.11 20.63 19.19
C LEU A 77 10.07 21.46 20.02
N TYR A 78 10.90 20.78 20.80
CA TYR A 78 11.85 21.40 21.73
C TYR A 78 13.06 21.90 20.95
N ALA A 79 13.42 23.16 21.17
CA ALA A 79 14.55 23.80 20.51
C ALA A 79 15.18 24.84 21.43
N SER A 80 16.47 25.10 21.27
CA SER A 80 17.21 26.15 21.97
C SER A 80 17.91 27.08 20.99
N GLU A 81 18.03 28.35 21.35
CA GLU A 81 18.85 29.30 20.60
C GLU A 81 20.32 29.16 21.03
N VAL A 82 21.22 29.05 20.06
CA VAL A 82 22.67 28.98 20.27
C VAL A 82 23.35 29.98 19.36
N GLU A 83 24.34 30.68 19.90
CA GLU A 83 25.15 31.63 19.12
C GLU A 83 26.48 30.96 18.76
N GLU A 84 26.66 30.70 17.47
CA GLU A 84 27.85 30.04 16.96
C GLU A 84 28.50 30.95 15.91
N GLN A 85 29.77 31.30 16.11
CA GLN A 85 30.52 32.20 15.22
C GLN A 85 29.82 33.55 14.98
N GLY A 86 29.19 34.12 16.02
CA GLY A 86 28.46 35.40 15.93
C GLY A 86 27.15 35.33 15.14
N LYS A 87 26.66 34.12 14.84
CA LYS A 87 25.35 33.90 14.21
C LYS A 87 24.43 33.15 15.17
N ARG A 88 23.23 33.69 15.36
CA ARG A 88 22.15 33.02 16.10
C ARG A 88 21.59 31.87 15.26
N LYS A 89 21.61 30.67 15.82
CA LYS A 89 21.06 29.44 15.24
C LYS A 89 20.04 28.84 16.20
N ILE A 90 19.04 28.17 15.66
CA ILE A 90 18.09 27.38 16.44
C ILE A 90 18.53 25.92 16.35
N LEU A 91 18.87 25.33 17.49
CA LEU A 91 19.19 23.92 17.60
C LEU A 91 17.94 23.15 18.02
N ILE A 92 17.56 22.17 17.20
CA ILE A 92 16.37 21.37 17.39
C ILE A 92 16.71 20.12 18.22
N HIS A 93 16.08 19.98 19.38
CA HIS A 93 16.27 18.83 20.28
C HIS A 93 15.24 17.71 20.09
N GLY A 94 14.14 17.96 19.38
CA GLY A 94 13.15 16.94 19.00
C GLY A 94 11.79 17.07 19.65
N CYS A 95 10.99 16.01 19.59
CA CYS A 95 9.69 15.92 20.26
C CYS A 95 9.83 15.54 21.74
N ARG A 96 8.73 15.53 22.49
CA ARG A 96 8.68 15.13 23.92
C ARG A 96 9.32 13.78 24.23
N TYR A 97 9.36 12.87 23.26
CA TYR A 97 9.94 11.53 23.43
C TYR A 97 11.45 11.50 23.15
N CYS A 98 11.93 12.36 22.26
CA CYS A 98 13.36 12.46 21.91
C CYS A 98 14.11 13.39 22.86
N TYR A 99 13.44 14.44 23.30
CA TYR A 99 13.96 15.38 24.26
C TYR A 99 13.98 14.73 25.64
N LYS A 100 15.18 14.34 26.09
CA LYS A 100 15.42 13.91 27.47
C LYS A 100 15.88 15.13 28.25
N ASP A 101 15.01 15.67 29.11
CA ASP A 101 15.48 16.62 30.12
C ASP A 101 16.55 15.92 30.95
N GLN A 102 17.76 16.46 30.96
CA GLN A 102 18.82 16.01 31.86
C GLN A 102 18.56 16.54 33.27
N ALA A 103 17.44 16.11 33.85
CA ALA A 103 17.08 16.31 35.24
C ALA A 103 17.12 14.95 35.96
N GLU A 104 18.31 14.37 36.04
CA GLU A 104 18.73 13.43 37.08
C GLU A 104 20.15 13.81 37.54
#